data_AF-A0A933IY60-F1
#
_entry.id   AF-A0A933IY60-F1
#
_cell.length_a   1.000
_cell.length_b   1.000
_cell.length_c   1.000
_cell.angle_alpha   90.00
_cell.angle_beta   90.00
_cell.angle_gamma   90.00
#
_symmetry.space_group_name_H-M   'P 1'
#
loop_
_entity.id
_entity.type
_entity.pdbx_description
1 polymer ?
#
loop_
_entity_poly.entity_id
_entity_poly.type
_entity_poly.pdbx_seq_one_letter_code
_entity_poly.pdbx_strand_id
1 'polypeptide(L)'
;MVYRALAITPIRSADAAPVIYELVGDSTEIGSADDNAIVLSDATVAPHHLAVRHAGGRDHLLVDVQERRRCRDLEWIKFKPGDVYWCPRHGSIARLDARGRCPRCKRRRGSLWLLRPLEPGDTFNIGKAFRAALVAQASTVKSAAVESRLVFPSSELFAAPPSRRIAAPRDELEIPIADLPTSDSNLWQWRPERAPFPIFLHQRVNRLITAHARENDQREVGGVLLGDVRQESSGQLFVVITHALKAEFANETRGHLTFTQKTWLKIHQAHQAQYPDKTIVGWYHTHPGWTIFLSDWDLFIHRNFFKQRWQIALVLDPSLDQAGFFVWNGNDVASPNAPVEPFRLIELDSWNEGARARVRIKLKDEG
;
A
#
# COMPACT_ATOMS: atom_id res chain seq x y z
N MET A 1 -18.09 -16.35 -1.48
CA MET A 1 -16.68 -15.93 -1.45
C MET A 1 -16.09 -16.45 -0.16
N VAL A 2 -14.99 -17.21 -0.22
CA VAL A 2 -14.29 -17.70 0.96
C VAL A 2 -13.23 -16.65 1.31
N TYR A 3 -13.34 -16.04 2.48
CA TYR A 3 -12.31 -15.14 2.99
C TYR A 3 -11.09 -15.97 3.39
N ARG A 4 -9.89 -15.56 2.96
CA ARG A 4 -8.62 -16.24 3.23
C ARG A 4 -7.57 -15.21 3.59
N ALA A 5 -6.85 -15.44 4.68
CA ALA A 5 -5.82 -14.53 5.15
C ALA A 5 -4.70 -15.28 5.88
N LEU A 6 -3.51 -14.67 5.97
CA LEU A 6 -2.44 -15.11 6.85
C LEU A 6 -2.37 -14.19 8.07
N ALA A 7 -2.51 -14.77 9.26
CA ALA A 7 -2.23 -14.09 10.51
C ALA A 7 -0.75 -14.28 10.89
N ILE A 8 0.05 -13.21 10.84
CA ILE A 8 1.50 -13.26 11.06
C ILE A 8 1.87 -12.56 12.38
N THR A 9 2.53 -13.29 13.29
CA THR A 9 3.00 -12.79 14.58
C THR A 9 4.53 -12.86 14.68
N PRO A 10 5.18 -11.91 15.38
CA PRO A 10 6.58 -12.04 15.77
C PRO A 10 6.77 -13.19 16.78
N ILE A 11 7.71 -14.10 16.56
CA ILE A 11 8.02 -15.22 17.47
C ILE A 11 8.56 -14.72 18.82
N ARG A 12 9.33 -13.63 18.81
CA ARG A 12 10.00 -13.09 20.02
C ARG A 12 9.08 -12.25 20.92
N SER A 13 7.83 -12.01 20.51
CA SER A 13 6.87 -11.24 21.28
C SER A 13 5.58 -12.05 21.36
N ALA A 14 5.47 -12.87 22.40
CA ALA A 14 4.34 -13.78 22.59
C ALA A 14 2.99 -13.06 22.68
N ASP A 15 3.00 -11.79 23.09
CA ASP A 15 1.82 -10.92 23.25
C ASP A 15 1.60 -9.97 22.07
N ALA A 16 2.40 -10.06 21.00
CA ALA A 16 2.22 -9.22 19.82
C ALA A 16 0.96 -9.63 19.05
N ALA A 17 0.10 -8.65 18.78
CA ALA A 17 -1.08 -8.86 17.96
C ALA A 17 -0.71 -9.34 16.54
N PRO A 18 -1.41 -10.36 15.99
CA PRO A 18 -1.19 -10.83 14.63
C PRO A 18 -1.50 -9.75 13.59
N VAL A 19 -0.62 -9.61 12.61
CA VAL A 19 -0.83 -8.81 11.41
C VAL A 19 -1.54 -9.68 10.38
N ILE A 20 -2.69 -9.25 9.86
CA ILE A 20 -3.56 -10.08 9.00
C ILE A 20 -3.37 -9.70 7.54
N TYR A 21 -2.79 -10.57 6.72
CA TYR A 21 -2.61 -10.34 5.28
C TYR A 21 -3.68 -11.07 4.48
N GLU A 22 -4.52 -10.35 3.75
CA GLU A 22 -5.57 -10.96 2.93
C GLU A 22 -4.99 -11.60 1.66
N LEU A 23 -5.40 -12.84 1.39
CA LEU A 23 -4.98 -13.61 0.22
C LEU A 23 -5.99 -13.44 -0.92
N VAL A 24 -5.94 -12.26 -1.56
CA VAL A 24 -6.91 -11.83 -2.58
C VAL A 24 -6.63 -12.46 -3.95
N GLY A 25 -5.38 -12.85 -4.24
CA GLY A 25 -4.95 -13.41 -5.52
C GLY A 25 -4.69 -14.93 -5.53
N ASP A 26 -4.26 -15.45 -6.69
CA ASP A 26 -3.86 -16.85 -6.86
C ASP A 26 -2.47 -17.15 -6.27
N SER A 27 -1.67 -16.11 -6.01
CA SER A 27 -0.32 -16.22 -5.46
C SER A 27 0.01 -14.96 -4.66
N THR A 28 0.61 -15.17 -3.48
CA THR A 28 1.13 -14.11 -2.61
C THR A 28 2.53 -14.50 -2.15
N GLU A 29 3.54 -13.69 -2.47
CA GLU A 29 4.93 -13.92 -2.05
C GLU A 29 5.16 -13.44 -0.62
N ILE A 30 6.13 -14.01 0.09
CA ILE A 30 6.48 -13.64 1.46
C ILE A 30 7.95 -13.22 1.53
N GLY A 31 8.20 -12.08 2.17
CA GLY A 31 9.53 -11.47 2.35
C GLY A 31 10.03 -10.69 1.13
N SER A 32 9.20 -10.54 0.09
CA SER A 32 9.52 -9.80 -1.14
C SER A 32 8.96 -8.37 -1.07
N ALA A 33 9.64 -7.41 -1.71
CA ALA A 33 9.18 -6.03 -1.87
C ALA A 33 8.45 -5.78 -3.20
N ASP A 34 8.14 -6.84 -3.96
CA ASP A 34 7.44 -6.78 -5.24
C ASP A 34 5.91 -6.64 -5.07
N ASP A 35 5.22 -6.33 -6.17
CA ASP A 35 3.76 -6.26 -6.23
C ASP A 35 3.08 -7.57 -5.76
N ASN A 36 2.01 -7.47 -4.95
CA ASN A 36 1.28 -8.62 -4.35
C ASN A 36 2.11 -9.50 -3.39
N ALA A 37 3.12 -8.93 -2.72
CA ALA A 37 3.92 -9.61 -1.69
C ALA A 37 3.63 -9.13 -0.25
N ILE A 38 3.85 -10.03 0.71
CA ILE A 38 3.92 -9.77 2.14
C ILE A 38 5.35 -9.33 2.46
N VAL A 39 5.53 -8.06 2.78
CA VAL A 39 6.83 -7.47 3.12
C VAL A 39 7.11 -7.67 4.61
N LEU A 40 8.16 -8.41 4.95
CA LEU A 40 8.61 -8.61 6.33
C LEU A 40 10.09 -8.25 6.45
N SER A 41 10.42 -7.30 7.32
CA SER A 41 11.78 -6.83 7.55
C SER A 41 12.43 -7.53 8.74
N ASP A 42 13.23 -8.57 8.47
CA ASP A 42 14.12 -9.19 9.44
C ASP A 42 15.26 -9.92 8.71
N ALA A 43 16.48 -9.90 9.27
CA ALA A 43 17.65 -10.52 8.64
C ALA A 43 17.52 -12.04 8.44
N THR A 44 16.59 -12.69 9.13
CA THR A 44 16.29 -14.12 9.00
C THR A 44 15.17 -14.41 7.99
N VAL A 45 14.49 -13.38 7.50
CA VAL A 45 13.51 -13.48 6.41
C VAL A 45 14.22 -13.17 5.10
N ALA A 46 14.39 -14.20 4.27
CA ALA A 46 15.04 -14.03 2.98
C ALA A 46 13.99 -13.70 1.89
N PRO A 47 14.23 -12.71 1.03
CA PRO A 47 13.31 -12.34 -0.04
C PRO A 47 13.12 -13.47 -1.08
N HIS A 48 11.90 -13.64 -1.59
CA HIS A 48 11.49 -14.51 -2.74
C HIS A 48 11.52 -16.04 -2.60
N HIS A 49 11.33 -16.64 -1.42
CA HIS A 49 11.46 -18.12 -1.28
C HIS A 49 10.31 -18.85 -0.58
N LEU A 50 9.30 -18.13 -0.12
CA LEU A 50 8.06 -18.66 0.42
C LEU A 50 6.91 -17.94 -0.27
N ALA A 51 5.98 -18.68 -0.84
CA ALA A 51 4.77 -18.12 -1.43
C ALA A 51 3.56 -18.96 -1.04
N VAL A 52 2.43 -18.32 -0.80
CA VAL A 52 1.14 -19.03 -0.68
C VAL A 52 0.44 -18.94 -2.02
N ARG A 53 0.07 -20.10 -2.58
CA ARG A 53 -0.64 -20.20 -3.86
C ARG A 53 -1.95 -20.93 -3.70
N HIS A 54 -2.97 -20.44 -4.39
CA HIS A 54 -4.24 -21.11 -4.52
C HIS A 54 -4.29 -21.90 -5.82
N ALA A 55 -4.52 -23.21 -5.72
CA ALA A 55 -4.66 -24.06 -6.89
C ALA A 55 -5.61 -25.23 -6.58
N GLY A 56 -6.54 -25.52 -7.50
CA GLY A 56 -7.49 -26.61 -7.36
C GLY A 56 -8.38 -26.51 -6.12
N GLY A 57 -8.72 -25.29 -5.69
CA GLY A 57 -9.56 -25.05 -4.51
C GLY A 57 -8.85 -25.22 -3.16
N ARG A 58 -7.51 -25.34 -3.14
CA ARG A 58 -6.71 -25.47 -1.91
C ARG A 58 -5.53 -24.51 -1.91
N ASP A 59 -5.15 -24.06 -0.72
CA ASP A 59 -3.97 -23.22 -0.53
C ASP A 59 -2.73 -24.10 -0.31
N HIS A 60 -1.62 -23.71 -0.90
CA HIS A 60 -0.36 -24.43 -0.83
C HIS A 60 0.77 -23.46 -0.51
N LEU A 61 1.63 -23.86 0.42
CA LEU A 61 2.91 -23.21 0.63
C LEU A 61 3.94 -23.73 -0.37
N LEU A 62 4.55 -22.82 -1.11
CA LEU A 62 5.60 -23.07 -2.09
C LEU A 62 6.96 -22.68 -1.52
N VAL A 63 7.93 -23.60 -1.57
CA VAL A 63 9.30 -23.39 -1.06
C VAL A 63 10.33 -23.72 -2.14
N ASP A 64 11.23 -22.80 -2.46
CA ASP A 64 12.40 -23.11 -3.30
C ASP A 64 13.46 -23.87 -2.48
N VAL A 65 13.58 -25.17 -2.73
CA VAL A 65 14.50 -26.07 -2.01
C VAL A 65 15.96 -25.70 -2.25
N GLN A 66 16.31 -25.24 -3.45
CA GLN A 66 17.69 -24.91 -3.77
C GLN A 66 18.13 -23.64 -3.08
N GLU A 67 17.27 -22.61 -3.03
CA GLU A 67 17.65 -21.41 -2.32
C GLU A 67 17.72 -21.65 -0.81
N ARG A 68 16.74 -22.32 -0.21
CA ARG A 68 16.78 -22.62 1.23
C ARG A 68 18.08 -23.33 1.63
N ARG A 69 18.60 -24.21 0.77
CA ARG A 69 19.92 -24.82 0.95
C ARG A 69 21.08 -23.84 0.86
N ARG A 70 21.06 -22.90 -0.10
CA ARG A 70 22.10 -21.85 -0.23
C ARG A 70 22.15 -20.97 1.01
N CYS A 71 21.00 -20.57 1.54
CA CYS A 71 20.88 -19.80 2.78
C CYS A 71 21.13 -20.63 4.05
N ARG A 72 21.43 -21.93 3.93
CA ARG A 72 21.61 -22.88 5.04
C ARG A 72 20.39 -22.97 5.98
N ASP A 73 19.21 -22.70 5.45
CA ASP A 73 17.94 -22.72 6.15
C ASP A 73 17.22 -24.04 5.85
N LEU A 74 17.52 -25.06 6.66
CA LEU A 74 17.06 -26.44 6.41
C LEU A 74 15.65 -26.72 6.97
N GLU A 75 15.08 -25.80 7.75
CA GLU A 75 13.76 -26.00 8.37
C GLU A 75 12.68 -26.19 7.33
N TRP A 76 12.71 -25.35 6.29
CA TRP A 76 11.71 -25.28 5.23
C TRP A 76 11.70 -26.42 4.24
N ILE A 77 12.79 -27.18 4.17
CA ILE A 77 12.95 -28.29 3.24
C ILE A 77 12.74 -29.65 3.91
N LYS A 78 12.41 -29.68 5.22
CA LYS A 78 12.00 -30.90 5.91
C LYS A 78 10.66 -31.36 5.36
N PHE A 79 10.67 -32.53 4.72
CA PHE A 79 9.49 -33.13 4.12
C PHE A 79 8.48 -33.52 5.22
N LYS A 80 7.22 -33.14 5.03
CA LYS A 80 6.08 -33.52 5.87
C LYS A 80 5.12 -34.43 5.07
N PRO A 81 4.31 -35.25 5.75
CA PRO A 81 3.24 -35.99 5.08
C PRO A 81 2.33 -35.05 4.28
N GLY A 82 2.05 -35.38 3.02
CA GLY A 82 1.27 -34.55 2.10
C GLY A 82 2.09 -33.60 1.24
N ASP A 83 3.39 -33.40 1.54
CA ASP A 83 4.27 -32.61 0.69
C ASP A 83 4.49 -33.27 -0.68
N VAL A 84 4.66 -32.45 -1.70
CA VAL A 84 4.98 -32.88 -3.06
C VAL A 84 6.19 -32.10 -3.55
N TYR A 85 7.25 -32.82 -3.96
CA TYR A 85 8.34 -32.17 -4.68
C TYR A 85 7.96 -31.99 -6.14
N TRP A 86 8.34 -30.86 -6.72
CA TRP A 86 8.07 -30.55 -8.11
C TRP A 86 9.32 -30.06 -8.84
N CYS A 87 9.58 -30.66 -10.00
CA CYS A 87 10.67 -30.33 -10.88
C CYS A 87 10.15 -29.69 -12.17
N PRO A 88 10.67 -28.52 -12.59
CA PRO A 88 10.30 -27.84 -13.84
C PRO A 88 10.31 -28.68 -15.11
N ARG A 89 11.12 -29.74 -15.15
CA ARG A 89 11.25 -30.61 -16.32
C ARG A 89 10.50 -31.93 -16.23
N HIS A 90 10.15 -32.36 -15.02
CA HIS A 90 9.67 -33.73 -14.80
C HIS A 90 8.37 -33.78 -14.00
N GLY A 91 7.81 -32.63 -13.64
CA GLY A 91 6.60 -32.52 -12.84
C GLY A 91 6.81 -33.00 -11.40
N SER A 92 5.78 -33.58 -10.83
CA SER A 92 5.79 -34.16 -9.49
C SER A 92 6.82 -35.30 -9.38
N ILE A 93 7.61 -35.28 -8.30
CA ILE A 93 8.58 -36.32 -7.98
C ILE A 93 8.37 -36.78 -6.53
N ALA A 94 8.44 -38.10 -6.32
CA ALA A 94 8.16 -38.67 -5.00
C ALA A 94 9.26 -38.40 -3.97
N ARG A 95 10.54 -38.44 -4.40
CA ARG A 95 11.70 -38.24 -3.53
C ARG A 95 12.85 -37.58 -4.27
N LEU A 96 13.70 -36.89 -3.52
CA LEU A 96 14.96 -36.33 -4.03
C LEU A 96 16.09 -37.36 -3.97
N ASP A 97 17.13 -37.15 -4.78
CA ASP A 97 18.34 -37.98 -4.73
C ASP A 97 19.16 -37.73 -3.44
N ALA A 98 20.22 -38.51 -3.22
CA ALA A 98 21.10 -38.38 -2.05
C ALA A 98 21.78 -36.99 -1.91
N ARG A 99 21.79 -36.20 -2.99
CA ARG A 99 22.31 -34.82 -3.00
C ARG A 99 21.18 -33.79 -2.98
N GLY A 100 19.92 -34.23 -2.83
CA GLY A 100 18.70 -33.43 -2.82
C GLY A 100 18.34 -32.74 -4.13
N ARG A 101 18.57 -33.43 -5.24
CA ARG A 101 18.19 -33.01 -6.59
C ARG A 101 17.07 -33.90 -7.10
N CYS A 102 16.43 -33.48 -8.18
CA CYS A 102 15.51 -34.36 -8.89
C CYS A 102 16.28 -35.61 -9.41
N PRO A 103 15.84 -36.84 -9.11
CA PRO A 103 16.55 -38.07 -9.45
C PRO A 103 16.62 -38.31 -10.97
N ARG A 104 15.68 -37.73 -11.73
CA ARG A 104 15.62 -37.81 -13.20
C ARG A 104 16.57 -36.82 -13.87
N CYS A 105 16.53 -35.54 -13.48
CA CYS A 105 17.36 -34.51 -14.14
C CYS A 105 18.80 -34.45 -13.62
N LYS A 106 19.03 -34.80 -12.34
CA LYS A 106 20.31 -34.70 -11.62
C LYS A 106 21.04 -33.35 -11.72
N ARG A 107 20.37 -32.30 -12.19
CA ARG A 107 20.96 -30.97 -12.42
C ARG A 107 21.41 -30.34 -11.11
N ARG A 108 22.57 -29.67 -11.18
CA ARG A 108 23.16 -28.94 -10.05
C ARG A 108 22.61 -27.50 -9.91
N ARG A 109 21.93 -26.99 -10.94
CA ARG A 109 21.35 -25.63 -11.01
C ARG A 109 19.94 -25.68 -11.61
N GLY A 110 18.98 -25.03 -10.95
CA GLY A 110 17.60 -24.81 -11.40
C GLY A 110 16.57 -25.09 -10.31
N SER A 111 15.60 -24.20 -10.10
CA SER A 111 14.66 -24.25 -8.98
C SER A 111 13.94 -25.59 -8.86
N LEU A 112 13.97 -26.13 -7.63
CA LEU A 112 13.26 -27.33 -7.25
C LEU A 112 12.29 -26.91 -6.14
N TRP A 113 11.02 -27.19 -6.34
CA TRP A 113 9.98 -26.68 -5.45
C TRP A 113 9.48 -27.77 -4.52
N LEU A 114 9.21 -27.41 -3.28
CA LEU A 114 8.44 -28.19 -2.34
C LEU A 114 7.07 -27.51 -2.21
N LEU A 115 6.02 -28.24 -2.56
CA LEU A 115 4.63 -27.84 -2.37
C LEU A 115 4.14 -28.50 -1.10
N ARG A 116 3.63 -27.71 -0.17
CA ARG A 116 3.00 -28.18 1.05
C ARG A 116 1.53 -27.74 1.07
N PRO A 117 0.56 -28.66 1.10
CA PRO A 117 -0.84 -28.27 1.28
C PRO A 117 -1.02 -27.56 2.63
N LEU A 118 -1.87 -26.54 2.64
CA LEU A 118 -2.26 -25.80 3.85
C LEU A 118 -3.76 -25.96 4.10
N GLU A 119 -4.13 -26.19 5.35
CA GLU A 119 -5.50 -26.18 5.85
C GLU A 119 -5.72 -24.98 6.80
N PRO A 120 -6.95 -24.45 6.90
CA PRO A 120 -7.26 -23.40 7.86
C PRO A 120 -6.88 -23.82 9.29
N GLY A 121 -6.11 -22.98 9.99
CA GLY A 121 -5.52 -23.29 11.29
C GLY A 121 -4.07 -23.79 11.23
N ASP A 122 -3.56 -24.17 10.06
CA ASP A 122 -2.16 -24.54 9.90
C ASP A 122 -1.24 -23.36 10.22
N THR A 123 -0.15 -23.67 10.92
CA THR A 123 0.87 -22.70 11.29
C THR A 123 2.24 -23.06 10.73
N PHE A 124 3.00 -22.04 10.35
CA PHE A 124 4.37 -22.17 9.88
C PHE A 124 5.20 -20.95 10.30
N ASN A 125 6.49 -21.13 10.59
CA ASN A 125 7.36 -19.99 10.90
C ASN A 125 7.60 -19.16 9.62
N ILE A 126 8.18 -17.98 9.65
CA ILE A 126 8.69 -17.23 8.49
C ILE A 126 10.05 -16.67 8.94
N GLY A 127 11.11 -17.24 8.38
CA GLY A 127 12.44 -17.10 8.97
C GLY A 127 12.45 -17.57 10.43
N LYS A 128 13.28 -16.94 11.26
CA LYS A 128 13.32 -17.18 12.72
C LYS A 128 12.55 -16.13 13.52
N ALA A 129 12.02 -15.11 12.85
CA ALA A 129 11.45 -13.93 13.47
C ALA A 129 9.93 -13.93 13.52
N PHE A 130 9.25 -14.61 12.60
CA PHE A 130 7.79 -14.55 12.48
C PHE A 130 7.15 -15.93 12.41
N ARG A 131 5.85 -16.00 12.69
CA ARG A 131 5.00 -17.18 12.55
C ARG A 131 3.71 -16.78 11.87
N ALA A 132 3.31 -17.51 10.85
CA ALA A 132 2.04 -17.35 10.16
C ALA A 132 1.06 -18.46 10.56
N ALA A 133 -0.22 -18.12 10.55
CA ALA A 133 -1.35 -19.04 10.61
C ALA A 133 -2.29 -18.77 9.44
N LEU A 134 -2.74 -19.82 8.73
CA LEU A 134 -3.77 -19.67 7.70
C LEU A 134 -5.14 -19.52 8.37
N VAL A 135 -5.85 -18.44 8.03
CA VAL A 135 -7.20 -18.15 8.51
C VAL A 135 -8.14 -18.17 7.32
N ALA A 136 -9.23 -18.93 7.41
CA ALA A 136 -10.27 -18.90 6.40
C ALA A 136 -11.66 -18.88 7.06
N GLN A 137 -12.58 -18.11 6.50
CA GLN A 137 -14.00 -18.18 6.84
C GLN A 137 -14.78 -18.78 5.67
N ALA A 138 -15.35 -19.96 5.92
CA ALA A 138 -16.25 -20.60 4.97
C ALA A 138 -17.63 -19.91 5.04
N SER A 139 -18.12 -19.42 3.89
CA SER A 139 -19.56 -19.18 3.74
C SER A 139 -20.26 -20.53 3.84
N THR A 140 -21.25 -20.66 4.73
CA THR A 140 -22.11 -21.84 4.87
C THR A 140 -22.84 -22.12 3.55
N VAL A 141 -22.24 -22.93 2.70
CA VAL A 141 -22.91 -23.64 1.60
C VAL A 141 -22.52 -25.10 1.75
N LYS A 142 -23.53 -25.94 1.96
CA LYS A 142 -23.39 -27.40 2.02
C LYS A 142 -23.06 -27.98 0.64
N SER A 143 -22.24 -29.03 0.71
CA SER A 143 -21.98 -30.08 -0.29
C SER A 143 -21.07 -29.70 -1.47
N ALA A 144 -20.26 -30.59 -2.02
CA ALA A 144 -20.21 -32.04 -1.94
C ALA A 144 -18.77 -32.53 -2.08
N ALA A 145 -18.52 -33.78 -1.67
CA ALA A 145 -17.29 -34.49 -1.98
C ALA A 145 -17.11 -34.55 -3.51
N VAL A 146 -16.23 -33.72 -4.04
CA VAL A 146 -15.74 -33.82 -5.40
C VAL A 146 -14.36 -34.46 -5.32
N GLU A 147 -14.33 -35.79 -5.44
CA GLU A 147 -13.14 -36.48 -5.92
C GLU A 147 -12.90 -36.04 -7.37
N SER A 148 -12.29 -34.87 -7.56
CA SER A 148 -11.78 -34.45 -8.86
C SER A 148 -10.32 -34.87 -8.95
N ARG A 149 -10.04 -35.72 -9.94
CA ARG A 149 -8.68 -36.00 -10.42
C ARG A 149 -7.92 -34.68 -10.50
N LEU A 150 -6.82 -34.58 -9.74
CA LEU A 150 -5.85 -33.50 -9.83
C LEU A 150 -5.31 -33.40 -11.27
N VAL A 151 -5.95 -32.57 -12.10
CA VAL A 151 -5.36 -32.10 -13.35
C VAL A 151 -4.46 -30.93 -12.99
N PHE A 152 -3.20 -31.25 -12.70
CA PHE A 152 -2.17 -30.27 -12.38
C PHE A 152 -1.93 -29.32 -13.58
N PRO A 153 -1.88 -27.99 -13.39
CA PRO A 153 -1.55 -27.07 -14.48
C PRO A 153 -0.10 -27.24 -14.96
N SER A 154 0.11 -26.83 -16.20
CA SER A 154 1.40 -26.69 -16.89
C SER A 154 2.38 -25.76 -16.16
N SER A 155 3.61 -25.65 -16.67
CA SER A 155 4.77 -24.91 -16.16
C SER A 155 4.54 -23.46 -15.68
N GLU A 156 3.36 -22.86 -15.88
CA GLU A 156 2.97 -21.52 -15.44
C GLU A 156 2.86 -21.37 -13.92
N LEU A 157 2.51 -22.45 -13.20
CA LEU A 157 2.52 -22.48 -11.73
C LEU A 157 3.90 -22.28 -11.10
N PHE A 158 4.96 -22.36 -11.90
CA PHE A 158 6.35 -22.36 -11.43
C PHE A 158 7.25 -21.44 -12.24
N ALA A 159 6.67 -20.70 -13.19
CA ALA A 159 7.34 -19.57 -13.80
C ALA A 159 7.52 -18.49 -12.71
N ALA A 160 8.67 -17.80 -12.72
CA ALA A 160 8.70 -16.45 -12.15
C ALA A 160 7.55 -15.71 -12.82
N PRO A 161 6.71 -14.98 -12.07
CA PRO A 161 5.60 -14.27 -12.69
C PRO A 161 6.18 -13.44 -13.84
N PRO A 162 5.59 -13.45 -15.04
CA PRO A 162 5.89 -12.37 -15.96
C PRO A 162 5.67 -11.09 -15.18
N SER A 163 6.55 -10.11 -15.34
CA SER A 163 6.33 -8.73 -14.92
C SER A 163 5.10 -8.20 -15.66
N ARG A 164 3.93 -8.68 -15.25
CA ARG A 164 2.64 -8.22 -15.71
C ARG A 164 2.52 -6.85 -15.07
N ARG A 165 2.64 -5.83 -15.92
CA ARG A 165 1.90 -4.60 -15.71
C ARG A 165 0.45 -5.01 -15.47
N ILE A 166 0.07 -5.11 -14.21
CA ILE A 166 -1.32 -5.06 -13.83
C ILE A 166 -1.69 -3.62 -14.15
N ALA A 167 -2.32 -3.41 -15.31
CA ALA A 167 -3.20 -2.27 -15.44
C ALA A 167 -4.14 -2.38 -14.25
N ALA A 168 -4.05 -1.40 -13.34
CA ALA A 168 -5.01 -1.26 -12.27
C ALA A 168 -6.42 -1.40 -12.88
N PRO A 169 -7.38 -2.01 -12.18
CA PRO A 169 -8.76 -1.86 -12.60
C PRO A 169 -8.99 -0.36 -12.78
N ARG A 170 -9.19 0.06 -14.03
CA ARG A 170 -9.73 1.38 -14.33
C ARG A 170 -11.18 1.26 -13.87
N ASP A 171 -11.40 1.47 -12.58
CA ASP A 171 -12.64 2.12 -12.18
C ASP A 171 -12.60 3.44 -12.94
N GLU A 172 -13.31 3.51 -14.06
CA GLU A 172 -13.83 4.78 -14.56
C GLU A 172 -14.79 5.26 -13.47
N LEU A 173 -14.23 5.81 -12.39
CA LEU A 173 -14.92 6.75 -11.52
C LEU A 173 -15.47 7.79 -12.48
N GLU A 174 -16.79 7.81 -12.66
CA GLU A 174 -17.46 8.88 -13.37
C GLU A 174 -17.16 10.17 -12.61
N ILE A 175 -16.22 10.97 -13.13
CA ILE A 175 -15.79 12.21 -12.49
C ILE A 175 -16.90 13.24 -12.75
N PRO A 176 -17.59 13.73 -11.70
CA PRO A 176 -18.72 14.62 -11.94
C PRO A 176 -18.28 15.95 -12.52
N ILE A 177 -19.10 16.47 -13.44
CA ILE A 177 -18.88 17.79 -14.02
C ILE A 177 -19.27 18.87 -13.01
N ALA A 178 -18.41 19.86 -12.80
CA ALA A 178 -18.67 21.03 -11.97
C ALA A 178 -17.81 22.23 -12.41
N ASP A 179 -18.27 23.44 -12.10
CA ASP A 179 -17.48 24.65 -12.29
C ASP A 179 -16.38 24.77 -11.22
N LEU A 180 -15.29 25.47 -11.55
CA LEU A 180 -14.22 25.75 -10.59
C LEU A 180 -14.78 26.56 -9.40
N PRO A 181 -14.47 26.18 -8.15
CA PRO A 181 -15.00 26.85 -6.96
C PRO A 181 -14.23 28.14 -6.63
N THR A 182 -14.01 29.01 -7.62
CA THR A 182 -13.22 30.26 -7.47
C THR A 182 -13.90 31.32 -6.61
N SER A 183 -15.20 31.20 -6.37
CA SER A 183 -15.96 32.13 -5.50
C SER A 183 -15.90 31.75 -4.02
N ASP A 184 -15.42 30.56 -3.66
CA ASP A 184 -15.35 30.13 -2.26
C ASP A 184 -14.08 30.69 -1.60
N SER A 185 -14.26 31.71 -0.76
CA SER A 185 -13.17 32.33 -0.02
C SER A 185 -12.46 31.40 0.98
N ASN A 186 -13.05 30.24 1.31
CA ASN A 186 -12.44 29.26 2.20
C ASN A 186 -11.47 28.31 1.48
N LEU A 187 -11.45 28.34 0.15
CA LEU A 187 -10.58 27.51 -0.68
C LEU A 187 -9.42 28.37 -1.17
N TRP A 188 -8.21 27.96 -0.79
CA TRP A 188 -7.01 28.46 -1.42
C TRP A 188 -6.79 27.77 -2.76
N GLN A 189 -6.41 28.52 -3.79
CA GLN A 189 -6.23 28.01 -5.15
C GLN A 189 -4.74 27.89 -5.49
N TRP A 190 -4.32 26.68 -5.85
CA TRP A 190 -3.02 26.41 -6.46
C TRP A 190 -3.22 26.04 -7.93
N ARG A 191 -2.83 26.94 -8.84
CA ARG A 191 -2.96 26.77 -10.30
C ARG A 191 -1.73 27.29 -11.04
N PRO A 192 -0.55 26.65 -10.92
CA PRO A 192 0.59 26.96 -11.75
C PRO A 192 0.29 26.70 -13.23
N GLU A 193 0.87 27.48 -14.15
CA GLU A 193 0.71 27.24 -15.60
C GLU A 193 1.20 25.85 -16.05
N ARG A 194 2.20 25.30 -15.36
CA ARG A 194 2.80 24.00 -15.67
C ARG A 194 2.10 22.82 -14.98
N ALA A 195 1.08 23.08 -14.17
CA ALA A 195 0.35 22.02 -13.48
C ALA A 195 -0.69 21.35 -14.40
N PRO A 196 -0.85 20.02 -14.33
CA PRO A 196 -1.82 19.28 -15.13
C PRO A 196 -3.27 19.63 -14.78
N PHE A 197 -3.52 20.01 -13.52
CA PHE A 197 -4.83 20.42 -13.01
C PHE A 197 -4.69 21.36 -11.80
N PRO A 198 -5.65 22.26 -11.57
CA PRO A 198 -5.69 23.06 -10.35
C PRO A 198 -6.07 22.24 -9.11
N ILE A 199 -5.53 22.67 -7.97
CA ILE A 199 -5.82 22.12 -6.65
C ILE A 199 -6.44 23.21 -5.79
N PHE A 200 -7.55 22.90 -5.13
CA PHE A 200 -8.21 23.77 -4.17
C PHE A 200 -8.06 23.17 -2.77
N LEU A 201 -7.47 23.91 -1.84
CA LEU A 201 -7.24 23.45 -0.48
C LEU A 201 -8.10 24.25 0.49
N HIS A 202 -9.00 23.56 1.20
CA HIS A 202 -9.80 24.21 2.22
C HIS A 202 -8.93 24.64 3.40
N GLN A 203 -9.09 25.90 3.84
CA GLN A 203 -8.32 26.48 4.94
C GLN A 203 -8.32 25.64 6.23
N ARG A 204 -9.42 24.98 6.58
CA ARG A 204 -9.47 24.12 7.78
C ARG A 204 -8.51 22.93 7.66
N VAL A 205 -8.34 22.39 6.45
CA VAL A 205 -7.37 21.33 6.19
C VAL A 205 -5.97 21.88 6.33
N ASN A 206 -5.69 23.05 5.74
CA ASN A 206 -4.40 23.71 5.90
C ASN A 206 -4.02 23.88 7.37
N ARG A 207 -4.92 24.42 8.19
CA ARG A 207 -4.67 24.58 9.64
C ARG A 207 -4.42 23.25 10.33
N LEU A 208 -5.20 22.21 10.00
CA LEU A 208 -5.05 20.89 10.59
C LEU A 208 -3.69 20.26 10.24
N ILE A 209 -3.31 20.25 8.96
CA ILE A 209 -2.04 19.65 8.52
C ILE A 209 -0.84 20.47 8.98
N THR A 210 -0.94 21.80 9.04
CA THR A 210 0.14 22.68 9.52
C THR A 210 0.33 22.53 11.03
N ALA A 211 -0.76 22.46 11.80
CA ALA A 211 -0.70 22.15 13.22
C ALA A 211 -0.08 20.77 13.45
N HIS A 212 -0.52 19.75 12.70
CA HIS A 212 0.06 18.41 12.77
C HIS A 212 1.55 18.41 12.41
N ALA A 213 1.94 19.10 11.36
CA ALA A 213 3.33 19.21 10.95
C ALA A 213 4.22 19.85 12.04
N ARG A 214 3.66 20.80 12.81
CA ARG A 214 4.34 21.48 13.91
C ARG A 214 4.28 20.72 15.25
N GLU A 215 3.48 19.65 15.36
CA GLU A 215 3.42 18.80 16.57
C GLU A 215 4.73 18.03 16.79
N ASN A 216 5.53 17.78 15.73
CA ASN A 216 6.79 17.06 15.82
C ASN A 216 7.81 17.59 14.80
N ASP A 217 8.86 18.25 15.27
CA ASP A 217 9.95 18.79 14.44
C ASP A 217 11.14 17.82 14.29
N GLN A 218 11.11 16.68 14.97
CA GLN A 218 12.20 15.68 14.96
C GLN A 218 11.90 14.47 14.07
N ARG A 219 10.64 14.23 13.72
CA ARG A 219 10.19 13.08 12.92
C ARG A 219 9.22 13.51 11.84
N GLU A 220 9.22 12.74 10.76
CA GLU A 220 8.23 12.90 9.70
C GLU A 220 6.88 12.39 10.20
N VAL A 221 5.86 13.23 10.03
CA VAL A 221 4.45 12.90 10.28
C VAL A 221 3.69 13.02 8.98
N GLY A 222 2.52 12.39 8.88
CA GLY A 222 1.72 12.51 7.66
C GLY A 222 0.30 11.99 7.79
N GLY A 223 -0.36 11.83 6.64
CA GLY A 223 -1.76 11.46 6.58
C GLY A 223 -2.30 11.41 5.17
N VAL A 224 -3.58 11.11 5.05
CA VAL A 224 -4.30 11.12 3.76
C VAL A 224 -5.14 12.37 3.62
N LEU A 225 -5.26 12.85 2.38
CA LEU A 225 -6.08 13.97 1.99
C LEU A 225 -7.38 13.46 1.38
N LEU A 226 -8.49 14.03 1.82
CA LEU A 226 -9.84 13.64 1.44
C LEU A 226 -10.57 14.82 0.80
N GLY A 227 -11.36 14.53 -0.22
CA GLY A 227 -11.98 15.59 -1.00
C GLY A 227 -12.84 15.09 -2.14
N ASP A 228 -12.98 15.95 -3.13
CA ASP A 228 -13.75 15.72 -4.33
C ASP A 228 -12.83 15.84 -5.55
N VAL A 229 -13.01 14.93 -6.50
CA VAL A 229 -12.42 15.03 -7.84
C VAL A 229 -13.53 15.43 -8.78
N ARG A 230 -13.31 16.49 -9.54
CA ARG A 230 -14.30 17.05 -10.47
C ARG A 230 -13.65 17.32 -11.81
N GLN A 231 -14.49 17.56 -12.81
CA GLN A 231 -14.06 17.93 -14.15
C GLN A 231 -14.87 19.14 -14.61
N GLU A 232 -14.22 20.12 -15.25
CA GLU A 232 -14.96 21.18 -15.95
C GLU A 232 -15.62 20.61 -17.22
N SER A 233 -16.59 21.34 -17.77
CA SER A 233 -17.21 21.00 -19.06
C SER A 233 -16.21 20.90 -20.22
N SER A 234 -15.05 21.54 -20.10
CA SER A 234 -13.92 21.47 -21.03
C SER A 234 -13.15 20.13 -20.97
N GLY A 235 -13.38 19.32 -19.94
CA GLY A 235 -12.64 18.10 -19.69
C GLY A 235 -11.41 18.28 -18.78
N GLN A 236 -11.10 19.49 -18.31
CA GLN A 236 -10.02 19.72 -17.35
C GLN A 236 -10.41 19.20 -15.96
N LEU A 237 -9.57 18.34 -15.36
CA LEU A 237 -9.77 17.89 -13.98
C LEU A 237 -9.43 18.99 -12.98
N PHE A 238 -10.01 18.91 -11.79
CA PHE A 238 -9.56 19.64 -10.62
C PHE A 238 -9.85 18.86 -9.33
N VAL A 239 -9.05 19.14 -8.31
CA VAL A 239 -9.14 18.47 -7.00
C VAL A 239 -9.52 19.50 -5.94
N VAL A 240 -10.53 19.17 -5.13
CA VAL A 240 -10.94 19.99 -3.98
C VAL A 240 -10.69 19.22 -2.70
N ILE A 241 -9.67 19.61 -1.94
CA ILE A 241 -9.26 18.99 -0.69
C ILE A 241 -10.06 19.64 0.44
N THR A 242 -10.93 18.85 1.09
CA THR A 242 -11.87 19.37 2.10
C THR A 242 -11.62 18.81 3.50
N HIS A 243 -10.96 17.65 3.61
CA HIS A 243 -10.65 16.99 4.87
C HIS A 243 -9.26 16.32 4.83
N ALA A 244 -8.73 15.96 5.99
CA ALA A 244 -7.52 15.16 6.10
C ALA A 244 -7.63 14.23 7.31
N LEU A 245 -7.06 13.03 7.19
CA LEU A 245 -6.93 12.07 8.28
C LEU A 245 -5.45 11.89 8.61
N LYS A 246 -5.09 12.03 9.89
CA LYS A 246 -3.72 11.77 10.37
C LYS A 246 -3.39 10.27 10.24
N ALA A 247 -2.17 9.97 9.82
CA ALA A 247 -1.64 8.62 9.76
C ALA A 247 -1.22 8.14 11.15
N GLU A 248 -2.19 7.88 12.03
CA GLU A 248 -1.88 7.37 13.37
C GLU A 248 -1.18 6.00 13.27
N PHE A 249 -0.17 5.78 14.12
CA PHE A 249 0.65 4.55 14.13
C PHE A 249 1.47 4.33 12.85
N ALA A 250 1.73 5.37 12.06
CA ALA A 250 2.74 5.29 11.02
C ALA A 250 4.11 4.98 11.64
N ASN A 251 4.99 4.34 10.87
CA ASN A 251 6.37 4.19 11.32
C ASN A 251 7.10 5.50 11.02
N GLU A 252 7.34 6.27 12.08
CA GLU A 252 7.91 7.63 12.03
C GLU A 252 9.40 7.58 12.38
N THR A 253 10.25 7.70 11.37
CA THR A 253 11.71 7.78 11.51
C THR A 253 12.24 9.05 10.85
N ARG A 254 13.47 9.48 11.19
CA ARG A 254 14.14 10.57 10.44
C ARG A 254 14.42 10.09 9.01
N GLY A 255 13.77 10.69 8.02
CA GLY A 255 14.04 10.48 6.59
C GLY A 255 13.10 9.53 5.85
N HIS A 256 12.07 8.97 6.50
CA HIS A 256 10.99 8.27 5.81
C HIS A 256 9.79 7.98 6.74
N LEU A 257 8.59 8.33 6.26
CA LEU A 257 7.28 7.93 6.78
C LEU A 257 6.80 6.64 6.07
N THR A 258 6.24 5.68 6.80
CA THR A 258 5.58 4.50 6.18
C THR A 258 4.19 4.28 6.75
N PHE A 259 3.20 4.21 5.87
CA PHE A 259 1.84 3.79 6.23
C PHE A 259 1.84 2.29 6.53
N THR A 260 1.79 1.94 7.81
CA THR A 260 1.66 0.53 8.23
C THR A 260 0.26 0.02 7.92
N GLN A 261 0.05 -1.30 7.97
CA GLN A 261 -1.30 -1.85 7.82
C GLN A 261 -2.27 -1.31 8.89
N LYS A 262 -1.80 -1.12 10.12
CA LYS A 262 -2.62 -0.54 11.20
C LYS A 262 -3.02 0.89 10.88
N THR A 263 -2.11 1.65 10.28
CA THR A 263 -2.36 3.01 9.78
C THR A 263 -3.45 2.98 8.71
N TRP A 264 -3.33 2.12 7.70
CA TRP A 264 -4.34 1.98 6.64
C TRP A 264 -5.70 1.54 7.16
N LEU A 265 -5.76 0.54 8.03
CA LEU A 265 -7.02 0.10 8.64
C LEU A 265 -7.70 1.23 9.40
N LYS A 266 -6.94 2.01 10.18
CA LYS A 266 -7.49 3.14 10.93
C LYS A 266 -7.95 4.27 10.01
N ILE A 267 -7.19 4.57 8.95
CA ILE A 267 -7.58 5.53 7.92
C ILE A 267 -8.89 5.08 7.25
N HIS A 268 -9.01 3.81 6.83
CA HIS A 268 -10.22 3.30 6.20
C HIS A 268 -11.42 3.30 7.15
N GLN A 269 -11.24 2.91 8.41
CA GLN A 269 -12.30 2.99 9.42
C GLN A 269 -12.76 4.43 9.65
N ALA A 270 -11.82 5.37 9.81
CA ALA A 270 -12.15 6.78 10.00
C ALA A 270 -12.80 7.39 8.75
N HIS A 271 -12.31 7.04 7.56
CA HIS A 271 -12.90 7.45 6.28
C HIS A 271 -14.34 6.95 6.15
N GLN A 272 -14.59 5.65 6.36
CA GLN A 272 -15.92 5.07 6.26
C GLN A 272 -16.89 5.62 7.31
N ALA A 273 -16.40 5.88 8.53
CA ALA A 273 -17.24 6.38 9.61
C ALA A 273 -17.56 7.88 9.50
N GLN A 274 -16.61 8.69 9.04
CA GLN A 274 -16.71 10.16 9.10
C GLN A 274 -16.95 10.82 7.74
N TYR A 275 -16.40 10.22 6.66
CA TYR A 275 -16.34 10.82 5.33
C TYR A 275 -16.64 9.80 4.20
N PRO A 276 -17.71 8.99 4.29
CA PRO A 276 -17.97 7.91 3.32
C PRO A 276 -18.22 8.41 1.89
N ASP A 277 -18.61 9.68 1.75
CA ASP A 277 -18.92 10.35 0.48
C ASP A 277 -17.70 11.09 -0.12
N LYS A 278 -16.53 11.03 0.54
CA LYS A 278 -15.32 11.73 0.11
C LYS A 278 -14.32 10.75 -0.50
N THR A 279 -13.56 11.23 -1.48
CA THR A 279 -12.53 10.44 -2.16
C THR A 279 -11.16 10.70 -1.53
N ILE A 280 -10.30 9.67 -1.46
CA ILE A 280 -8.87 9.86 -1.15
C ILE A 280 -8.20 10.50 -2.37
N VAL A 281 -7.97 11.81 -2.26
CA VAL A 281 -7.39 12.64 -3.33
C VAL A 281 -5.87 12.78 -3.21
N GLY A 282 -5.25 12.20 -2.19
CA GLY A 282 -3.81 12.23 -2.04
C GLY A 282 -3.35 11.96 -0.62
N TRP A 283 -2.13 12.38 -0.33
CA TRP A 283 -1.49 12.26 0.96
C TRP A 283 -0.60 13.45 1.25
N TYR A 284 -0.24 13.61 2.52
CA TYR A 284 0.73 14.60 2.95
C TYR A 284 1.73 13.99 3.93
N HIS A 285 2.93 14.55 3.95
CA HIS A 285 3.94 14.25 4.96
C HIS A 285 4.89 15.44 5.19
N THR A 286 5.67 15.38 6.27
CA THR A 286 6.64 16.42 6.61
C THR A 286 8.08 16.02 6.33
N HIS A 287 8.90 17.00 5.95
CA HIS A 287 10.36 16.92 5.84
C HIS A 287 11.01 18.00 6.74
N PRO A 288 11.04 17.85 8.08
CA PRO A 288 11.51 18.92 8.97
C PRO A 288 12.98 19.29 8.73
N GLY A 289 13.23 20.45 8.13
CA GLY A 289 14.56 21.01 7.86
C GLY A 289 15.27 20.42 6.63
N TRP A 290 14.56 19.73 5.75
CA TRP A 290 15.13 19.00 4.60
C TRP A 290 14.66 19.57 3.25
N THR A 291 13.90 20.68 3.25
CA THR A 291 13.29 21.29 2.05
C THR A 291 12.24 20.39 1.40
N ILE A 292 11.61 20.88 0.33
CA ILE A 292 10.46 20.25 -0.32
C ILE A 292 10.89 19.43 -1.54
N PHE A 293 10.89 18.11 -1.40
CA PHE A 293 11.18 17.14 -2.47
C PHE A 293 10.48 15.80 -2.14
N LEU A 294 10.40 14.89 -3.11
CA LEU A 294 10.03 13.49 -2.86
C LEU A 294 11.30 12.63 -2.87
N SER A 295 11.57 11.90 -1.78
CA SER A 295 12.62 10.89 -1.73
C SER A 295 12.27 9.67 -2.60
N ASP A 296 13.23 8.78 -2.86
CA ASP A 296 12.97 7.50 -3.53
C ASP A 296 11.90 6.68 -2.81
N TRP A 297 11.84 6.78 -1.47
CA TRP A 297 10.84 6.13 -0.65
C TRP A 297 9.46 6.78 -0.79
N ASP A 298 9.39 8.10 -0.86
CA ASP A 298 8.12 8.82 -1.10
C ASP A 298 7.58 8.53 -2.50
N LEU A 299 8.46 8.45 -3.49
CA LEU A 299 8.10 8.03 -4.85
C LEU A 299 7.59 6.58 -4.85
N PHE A 300 8.20 5.68 -4.09
CA PHE A 300 7.70 4.33 -3.91
C PHE A 300 6.29 4.35 -3.30
N ILE A 301 6.04 5.13 -2.25
CA ILE A 301 4.72 5.22 -1.62
C ILE A 301 3.70 5.78 -2.61
N HIS A 302 4.02 6.90 -3.26
CA HIS A 302 3.11 7.57 -4.18
C HIS A 302 2.76 6.67 -5.38
N ARG A 303 3.76 6.01 -5.98
CA ARG A 303 3.56 5.10 -7.13
C ARG A 303 2.79 3.82 -6.76
N ASN A 304 2.87 3.35 -5.52
CA ASN A 304 2.27 2.08 -5.13
C ASN A 304 0.92 2.21 -4.42
N PHE A 305 0.67 3.31 -3.73
CA PHE A 305 -0.56 3.51 -2.93
C PHE A 305 -1.45 4.64 -3.46
N PHE A 306 -0.93 5.55 -4.28
CA PHE A 306 -1.65 6.73 -4.79
C PHE A 306 -1.58 6.83 -6.33
N LYS A 307 -2.06 5.77 -7.00
CA LYS A 307 -1.93 5.52 -8.45
C LYS A 307 -2.84 6.36 -9.36
N GLN A 308 -3.89 6.98 -8.82
CA GLN A 308 -4.86 7.66 -9.66
C GLN A 308 -4.31 9.00 -10.17
N ARG A 309 -4.62 9.37 -11.42
CA ARG A 309 -4.07 10.57 -12.07
C ARG A 309 -4.36 11.89 -11.34
N TRP A 310 -5.39 11.93 -10.51
CA TRP A 310 -5.76 13.09 -9.67
C TRP A 310 -5.12 13.05 -8.28
N GLN A 311 -4.51 11.93 -7.88
CA GLN A 311 -3.93 11.80 -6.55
C GLN A 311 -2.65 12.62 -6.43
N ILE A 312 -2.53 13.35 -5.33
CA ILE A 312 -1.43 14.29 -5.09
C ILE A 312 -0.58 13.86 -3.89
N ALA A 313 0.68 14.27 -3.86
CA ALA A 313 1.50 14.28 -2.65
C ALA A 313 1.73 15.73 -2.21
N LEU A 314 1.50 16.04 -0.95
CA LEU A 314 1.79 17.35 -0.36
C LEU A 314 2.93 17.20 0.66
N VAL A 315 4.06 17.83 0.39
CA VAL A 315 5.20 17.82 1.31
C VAL A 315 5.25 19.16 2.05
N LEU A 316 5.42 19.12 3.37
CA LEU A 316 5.55 20.30 4.22
C LEU A 316 6.90 20.29 4.93
N ASP A 317 7.60 21.42 4.97
CA ASP A 317 8.75 21.64 5.84
C ASP A 317 8.36 22.69 6.88
N PRO A 318 7.93 22.27 8.09
CA PRO A 318 7.51 23.19 9.14
C PRO A 318 8.67 24.03 9.68
N SER A 319 9.93 23.59 9.51
CA SER A 319 11.12 24.30 9.97
C SER A 319 11.51 25.44 9.04
N LEU A 320 11.28 25.26 7.73
CA LEU A 320 11.56 26.28 6.70
C LEU A 320 10.31 27.08 6.27
N ASP A 321 9.15 26.78 6.83
CA ASP A 321 7.85 27.35 6.47
C ASP A 321 7.50 27.17 4.98
N GLN A 322 7.86 26.01 4.42
CA GLN A 322 7.68 25.69 3.00
C GLN A 322 6.69 24.54 2.81
N ALA A 323 6.01 24.53 1.67
CA ALA A 323 5.21 23.42 1.22
C ALA A 323 5.18 23.33 -0.31
N GLY A 324 4.82 22.16 -0.83
CA GLY A 324 4.67 21.96 -2.27
C GLY A 324 3.84 20.75 -2.63
N PHE A 325 3.06 20.90 -3.70
CA PHE A 325 2.32 19.81 -4.30
C PHE A 325 3.15 19.10 -5.37
N PHE A 326 3.04 17.78 -5.37
CA PHE A 326 3.53 16.88 -6.39
C PHE A 326 2.35 16.14 -7.01
N VAL A 327 2.33 16.11 -8.33
CA VAL A 327 1.18 15.67 -9.13
C VAL A 327 1.65 14.79 -10.28
N TRP A 328 0.77 13.89 -10.72
CA TRP A 328 1.00 13.05 -11.88
C TRP A 328 1.03 13.87 -13.18
N ASN A 329 2.04 13.64 -14.01
CA ASN A 329 2.09 14.07 -15.40
C ASN A 329 2.26 12.83 -16.29
N GLY A 330 1.15 12.34 -16.84
CA GLY A 330 1.12 11.06 -17.54
C GLY A 330 1.36 9.89 -16.58
N ASN A 331 2.47 9.16 -16.78
CA ASN A 331 2.83 7.99 -15.96
C ASN A 331 3.91 8.27 -14.91
N ASP A 332 4.36 9.51 -14.78
CA ASP A 332 5.39 9.90 -13.81
C ASP A 332 5.01 11.18 -13.06
N VAL A 333 5.74 11.51 -12.00
CA VAL A 333 5.53 12.74 -11.24
C VAL A 333 6.14 13.92 -12.00
N ALA A 334 5.39 15.02 -12.16
CA ALA A 334 5.76 16.15 -13.01
C ALA A 334 7.17 16.72 -12.72
N SER A 335 7.53 16.80 -11.43
CA SER A 335 8.85 17.23 -10.95
C SER A 335 9.13 16.59 -9.58
N PRO A 336 9.75 15.40 -9.50
CA PRO A 336 9.93 14.70 -8.22
C PRO A 336 10.97 15.37 -7.30
N ASN A 337 11.95 16.06 -7.88
CA ASN A 337 13.07 16.65 -7.14
C ASN A 337 12.84 18.12 -6.74
N ALA A 338 11.76 18.75 -7.20
CA ALA A 338 11.37 20.11 -6.83
C ALA A 338 9.88 20.32 -7.15
N PRO A 339 9.07 20.88 -6.25
CA PRO A 339 7.66 21.14 -6.55
C PRO A 339 7.52 22.14 -7.71
N VAL A 340 6.46 21.98 -8.50
CA VAL A 340 6.20 22.82 -9.70
C VAL A 340 6.10 24.30 -9.35
N GLU A 341 5.59 24.60 -8.14
CA GLU A 341 5.57 25.93 -7.55
C GLU A 341 5.45 25.77 -6.01
N PRO A 342 6.57 25.81 -5.25
CA PRO A 342 6.50 25.79 -3.80
C PRO A 342 5.82 27.06 -3.29
N PHE A 343 5.13 26.93 -2.16
CA PHE A 343 4.45 28.04 -1.50
C PHE A 343 4.84 28.04 -0.02
N ARG A 344 4.68 29.18 0.65
CA ARG A 344 4.93 29.23 2.09
C ARG A 344 3.71 28.79 2.88
N LEU A 345 3.92 28.13 4.01
CA LEU A 345 2.81 27.76 4.88
C LEU A 345 2.08 29.01 5.40
N ILE A 346 2.80 30.11 5.65
CA ILE A 346 2.20 31.39 6.02
C ILE A 346 1.35 32.03 4.92
N GLU A 347 1.57 31.72 3.63
CA GLU A 347 0.74 32.24 2.52
C GLU A 347 -0.68 31.66 2.58
N LEU A 348 -0.84 30.46 3.15
CA LEU A 348 -2.13 29.84 3.39
C LEU A 348 -2.88 30.43 4.60
N ASP A 349 -2.15 30.97 5.57
CA ASP A 349 -2.70 31.66 6.73
C ASP A 349 -3.08 33.12 6.41
N SER A 350 -2.25 33.80 5.61
CA SER A 350 -2.37 35.22 5.26
C SER A 350 -3.34 35.52 4.09
N TRP A 351 -3.75 34.52 3.30
CA TRP A 351 -4.84 34.68 2.29
C TRP A 351 -6.12 35.31 2.89
N ASN A 352 -6.34 35.14 4.19
CA ASN A 352 -7.49 35.71 4.89
C ASN A 352 -7.35 37.17 5.34
N GLU A 353 -6.16 37.76 5.41
CA GLU A 353 -6.05 39.15 5.88
C GLU A 353 -6.53 40.14 4.82
N GLY A 354 -6.39 39.82 3.54
CA GLY A 354 -6.88 40.65 2.43
C GLY A 354 -8.37 40.49 2.11
N ALA A 355 -8.96 39.33 2.41
CA ALA A 355 -10.30 38.94 1.93
C ALA A 355 -11.38 38.81 3.01
N ARG A 356 -11.14 39.27 4.25
CA ARG A 356 -12.22 39.37 5.25
C ARG A 356 -13.25 40.41 4.79
N ALA A 357 -14.38 39.95 4.26
CA ALA A 357 -15.59 40.76 4.23
C ALA A 357 -15.87 41.23 5.67
N ARG A 358 -15.70 42.54 5.91
CA ARG A 358 -16.04 43.16 7.20
C ARG A 358 -17.54 43.04 7.41
N VAL A 359 -17.99 41.97 8.06
CA VAL A 359 -19.37 41.86 8.53
C VAL A 359 -19.54 42.87 9.67
N ARG A 360 -20.09 44.05 9.35
CA ARG A 360 -20.57 45.00 10.36
C ARG A 360 -21.86 44.44 10.95
N ILE A 361 -21.76 43.77 12.08
CA ILE A 361 -22.92 43.46 12.90
C ILE A 361 -23.30 44.79 13.60
N LYS A 362 -24.36 45.45 13.13
CA LYS A 362 -25.03 46.50 13.92
C LYS A 362 -25.84 45.77 14.99
N LEU A 363 -25.34 45.77 16.22
CA LEU A 363 -26.19 45.47 17.37
C LEU A 363 -27.28 46.56 17.39
N LYS A 364 -28.55 46.12 17.34
CA LYS A 364 -29.67 47.02 17.67
C LYS A 364 -29.67 47.13 19.18
N ASP A 365 -29.48 48.35 19.68
CA ASP A 365 -29.78 48.65 21.08
C ASP A 365 -31.28 48.42 21.28
N GLU A 366 -31.61 47.48 22.17
CA GLU A 366 -32.97 47.30 22.66
C GLU A 366 -33.27 48.46 23.62
N GLY A 367 -34.24 49.29 23.23
CA GLY A 367 -34.73 50.43 24.01
C GLY A 367 -35.75 50.06 25.06
#